data_AF-A0AAD3MMY6-F1
#
_entry.id   AF-A0AAD3MMY6-F1
#
_cell.length_a   1.000
_cell.length_b   1.000
_cell.length_c   1.000
_cell.angle_alpha   90.00
_cell.angle_beta   90.00
_cell.angle_gamma   90.00
#
_symmetry.space_group_name_H-M   'P 1'
#
loop_
_entity.id
_entity.type
_entity.pdbx_description
1 polymer ?
#
loop_
_entity_poly.entity_id
_entity_poly.type
_entity_poly.pdbx_seq_one_letter_code
_entity_poly.pdbx_strand_id
1 'polypeptide(L)' 'MSSRLSSDLEKDEEEEEEKEEGESMNPTEVKMSQIVMPCHSNHRQELSVGQLLKWIDSTACLSGVVCVCEIL' A
#
# COMPACT_ATOMS: atom_id res chain seq x y z
N MET A 1 26.63 1.14 46.43
CA MET A 1 26.05 1.59 47.70
C MET A 1 25.14 2.76 47.41
N SER A 2 23.88 2.65 47.81
CA SER A 2 22.81 3.63 47.59
C SER A 2 23.12 5.01 48.16
N SER A 3 22.59 6.03 47.50
CA SER A 3 21.96 7.16 48.18
C SER A 3 20.64 7.48 47.49
N ARG A 4 19.54 7.37 48.24
CA ARG A 4 18.17 7.70 47.85
C ARG A 4 17.93 9.18 48.14
N LEU A 5 17.31 9.92 47.24
CA LEU A 5 16.43 11.03 47.58
C LEU A 5 15.26 11.07 46.59
N SER A 6 14.05 10.91 47.14
CA SER A 6 12.75 11.11 46.52
C SER A 6 12.62 12.52 45.91
N SER A 7 11.91 12.60 44.80
CA SER A 7 10.97 13.69 44.55
C SER A 7 9.83 13.12 43.69
N ASP A 8 8.78 12.67 44.40
CA ASP A 8 7.44 12.51 43.86
C ASP A 8 6.89 13.88 43.45
N LEU A 9 6.38 13.97 42.22
CA LEU A 9 5.30 14.89 41.81
C LEU A 9 4.76 14.43 40.45
N GLU A 10 3.80 13.52 40.57
CA GLU A 10 2.55 13.36 39.84
C GLU A 10 2.37 14.04 38.46
N LYS A 11 2.03 13.18 37.49
CA LYS A 11 0.82 13.24 36.63
C LYS A 11 0.71 14.33 35.56
N ASP A 12 0.84 13.87 34.30
CA ASP A 12 -0.04 14.13 33.15
C ASP A 12 0.30 13.01 32.13
N GLU A 13 -0.43 11.89 32.07
CA GLU A 13 -1.57 11.69 31.17
C GLU A 13 -1.38 12.34 29.78
N GLU A 14 -0.52 11.75 28.96
CA GLU A 14 -0.71 11.75 27.51
C GLU A 14 -0.73 10.30 27.03
N GLU A 15 -1.93 9.74 27.03
CA GLU A 15 -2.30 8.58 26.23
C GLU A 15 -2.02 8.95 24.77
N GLU A 16 -0.93 8.46 24.19
CA GLU A 16 -0.89 8.28 22.74
C GLU A 16 -1.80 7.08 22.42
N GLU A 17 -3.11 7.35 22.38
CA GLU A 17 -4.04 6.60 21.54
C GLU A 17 -3.56 6.77 20.09
N GLU A 18 -2.57 5.99 19.66
CA GLU A 18 -2.47 5.66 18.24
C GLU A 18 -3.69 4.81 17.93
N LYS A 19 -4.74 5.50 17.44
CA LYS A 19 -5.91 4.93 16.79
C LYS A 19 -5.48 3.70 16.01
N GLU A 20 -5.81 2.53 16.53
CA GLU A 20 -6.01 1.35 15.71
C GLU A 20 -7.30 1.63 14.93
N GLU A 21 -7.21 2.52 13.94
CA GLU A 21 -8.25 2.74 12.95
C GLU A 21 -8.35 1.42 12.21
N GLY A 22 -9.27 0.57 12.66
CA GLY A 22 -9.64 -0.66 11.99
C GLY A 22 -10.07 -0.30 10.58
N GLU A 23 -9.09 -0.24 9.67
CA GLU A 23 -9.29 0.06 8.27
C GLU A 23 -10.19 -1.06 7.75
N SER A 24 -11.46 -0.75 7.56
CA SER A 24 -12.41 -1.65 6.93
C SER A 24 -11.96 -1.83 5.49
N MET A 25 -11.07 -2.80 5.25
CA MET A 25 -10.55 -3.08 3.92
C MET A 25 -11.72 -3.43 3.01
N ASN A 26 -11.79 -2.73 1.87
CA ASN A 26 -12.77 -3.08 0.87
C ASN A 26 -12.43 -4.48 0.34
N PRO A 27 -13.37 -5.45 0.38
CA PRO A 27 -13.09 -6.84 0.00
C PRO A 27 -12.66 -7.01 -1.46
N THR A 28 -12.88 -6.02 -2.33
CA THR A 28 -12.40 -6.01 -3.72
C THR A 28 -11.16 -5.14 -3.94
N GLU A 29 -10.59 -4.52 -2.90
CA GLU A 29 -9.34 -3.77 -3.04
C GLU A 29 -8.17 -4.71 -3.35
N VAL A 30 -7.49 -4.44 -4.47
CA VAL A 30 -6.31 -5.21 -4.89
C VAL A 30 -5.14 -4.26 -5.08
N LYS A 31 -4.04 -4.54 -4.38
CA LYS A 31 -2.75 -3.87 -4.57
C LYS A 31 -1.79 -4.85 -5.24
N MET A 32 -1.19 -4.43 -6.36
CA MET A 32 -0.22 -5.24 -7.11
C MET A 32 1.02 -4.40 -7.40
N SER A 33 2.21 -4.96 -7.17
CA SER A 33 3.49 -4.33 -7.48
C SER A 33 4.31 -5.23 -8.40
N GLN A 34 4.91 -4.64 -9.44
CA GLN A 34 5.72 -5.37 -10.42
C GLN A 34 7.00 -4.58 -10.75
N ILE A 35 8.09 -5.31 -10.95
CA ILE A 35 9.37 -4.73 -11.34
C ILE A 35 9.34 -4.39 -12.84
N VAL A 36 9.77 -3.17 -13.19
CA VAL A 36 9.99 -2.78 -14.58
C VAL A 36 11.35 -3.31 -15.04
N MET A 37 11.34 -4.24 -15.99
CA MET A 37 12.54 -4.80 -16.60
C MET A 37 12.75 -4.21 -18.01
N PRO A 38 13.96 -4.30 -18.60
CA PRO A 38 14.23 -3.77 -19.94
C PRO A 38 13.30 -4.29 -21.03
N CYS A 39 12.77 -5.52 -20.90
CA CYS A 39 11.79 -6.09 -21.84
C CYS A 39 10.40 -5.44 -21.78
N HIS A 40 10.12 -4.64 -20.75
CA HIS A 40 8.88 -3.88 -20.59
C HIS A 40 8.96 -2.50 -21.26
N SER A 41 10.15 -2.10 -21.70
CA SER A 41 10.40 -0.78 -22.26
C SER A 41 10.21 -0.74 -23.79
N ASN A 42 9.89 0.44 -24.30
CA ASN A 42 9.85 0.74 -25.73
C ASN A 42 11.27 1.00 -26.30
N HIS A 43 11.37 1.33 -27.59
CA HIS A 43 12.65 1.65 -28.25
C HIS A 43 13.37 2.89 -27.69
N ARG A 44 12.69 3.71 -26.87
CA ARG A 44 13.24 4.85 -26.14
C ARG A 44 13.58 4.52 -24.68
N GLN A 45 13.51 3.25 -24.30
CA GLN A 45 13.77 2.74 -22.95
C GLN A 45 12.74 3.20 -21.89
N GLU A 46 11.61 3.76 -22.30
CA GLU A 46 10.50 4.13 -21.40
C GLU A 46 9.51 2.96 -21.27
N LEU A 47 8.79 2.88 -20.15
CA LEU A 47 7.75 1.85 -19.97
C LEU A 47 6.73 1.88 -21.12
N SER A 48 6.52 0.74 -21.76
CA SER A 48 5.55 0.61 -22.83
C SER A 48 4.12 0.79 -22.31
N VAL A 49 3.32 1.61 -22.97
CA VAL A 49 1.89 1.81 -22.64
C VAL A 49 1.13 0.48 -22.69
N GLY A 50 1.42 -0.39 -23.66
CA GLY A 50 0.79 -1.71 -23.76
C GLY A 50 1.13 -2.62 -22.57
N GLN A 51 2.35 -2.51 -22.03
CA GLN A 51 2.73 -3.26 -20.83
C GLN A 51 2.01 -2.73 -19.59
N LEU A 52 1.90 -1.40 -19.45
CA LEU A 52 1.16 -0.78 -18.36
C LEU A 52 -0.33 -1.18 -18.40
N LEU A 53 -0.96 -1.14 -19.58
CA LEU A 53 -2.35 -1.54 -19.74
C LEU A 53 -2.58 -3.01 -19.35
N LYS A 54 -1.66 -3.91 -19.69
CA LYS A 54 -1.72 -5.31 -19.27
C LYS A 54 -1.68 -5.46 -17.74
N TRP A 55 -0.84 -4.68 -17.06
CA TRP A 55 -0.77 -4.69 -15.59
C TRP A 55 -2.04 -4.15 -14.95
N ILE A 56 -2.61 -3.08 -15.51
CA ILE A 56 -3.89 -2.51 -15.05
C ILE A 56 -5.00 -3.54 -15.23
N ASP A 57 -5.11 -4.15 -16.42
CA ASP A 57 -6.11 -5.17 -16.73
C ASP A 57 -5.99 -6.37 -15.77
N SER A 58 -4.77 -6.86 -15.52
CA SER A 58 -4.55 -7.93 -14.56
C SER A 58 -5.02 -7.56 -13.14
N THR A 59 -4.76 -6.32 -12.71
CA THR A 59 -5.18 -5.85 -11.37
C THR A 59 -6.70 -5.67 -11.28
N ALA A 60 -7.32 -5.15 -12.35
CA ALA A 60 -8.77 -5.00 -12.45
C ALA A 60 -9.50 -6.35 -12.45
N CYS A 61 -9.00 -7.32 -13.23
CA CYS A 61 -9.52 -8.68 -13.23
C CYS A 61 -9.41 -9.35 -11.85
N LEU A 62 -8.29 -9.16 -11.12
CA LEU A 62 -8.13 -9.67 -9.75
C LEU A 62 -9.11 -9.02 -8.76
N SER A 63 -9.45 -7.75 -8.96
CA SER A 63 -10.43 -7.00 -8.17
C SER A 63 -11.89 -7.39 -8.50
N GLY A 64 -12.12 -8.15 -9.58
CA GLY A 64 -13.46 -8.54 -10.04
C GLY A 64 -14.23 -7.42 -10.76
N VAL A 65 -13.59 -6.28 -11.01
CA VAL A 65 -14.14 -5.18 -11.81
C VAL A 65 -13.65 -5.32 -13.25
N VAL A 66 -14.52 -5.90 -14.09
CA VAL A 66 -14.50 -5.95 -15.57
C VAL A 66 -13.09 -6.00 -16.21
N CYS A 67 -12.70 -7.18 -16.71
CA CYS A 67 -11.56 -7.31 -17.59
C CYS A 67 -11.77 -6.46 -18.86
N VAL A 68 -10.76 -5.69 -19.26
CA VAL A 68 -10.74 -4.89 -20.50
C VAL A 68 -10.92 -5.80 -21.74
N CYS A 69 -10.75 -7.12 -21.58
CA CYS A 69 -11.04 -8.13 -22.59
C CYS A 69 -12.53 -8.27 -22.95
N GLU A 70 -13.49 -7.81 -22.13
CA GLU A 70 -14.95 -7.94 -22.41
C GLU A 70 -15.52 -6.83 -23.31
N ILE A 71 -14.71 -5.86 -23.76
CA ILE A 71 -15.17 -4.74 -24.63
C ILE A 71 -14.72 -4.93 -26.11
N LEU A 72 -14.03 -6.03 -26.44
CA LEU A 72 -13.60 -6.36 -27.81
C LEU A 72 -14.27 -7.63 -28.36
#